data_AF-A0A934R2A5-F1
#
_entry.id   AF-A0A934R2A5-F1
#
_cell.length_a   1.000
_cell.length_b   1.000
_cell.length_c   1.000
_cell.angle_alpha   90.00
_cell.angle_beta   90.00
_cell.angle_gamma   90.00
#
_symmetry.space_group_name_H-M   'P 1'
#
loop_
_entity.id
_entity.type
_entity.pdbx_description
1 polymer ?
#
loop_
_entity_poly.entity_id
_entity_poly.type
_entity_poly.pdbx_seq_one_letter_code
_entity_poly.pdbx_strand_id
1 'polypeptide(L)'
;MTSRSHHSILRSLPVLLAAVTFSCAPHQQHQANWPNVKVSTPDGGKAATTNLIAAVEFDEQGDLWDAHQVDQATKMLRNTPKPPLVITFIHGWRHDPREDDSDLIQFHKFVADLDKQGLAFSVRGVYIGWRGASIDEKLGFVSTIPAVFSFWDRKQATDRMSNIRLSQTLSKISTTAWKAQGKSVMMGHSFGGRILERTVGMGMAAQSGNWENYRPLANLVVLVNPASESLNARVIKRGLSGWNKDYPLVVAVGAKDDGANGQAWTAGYWLGLRTKTRYYESTRDKQSSYLADTVTNDPRQFTHVLENGTETRKAAIVRTEEVYPLATGSEGETEQWKLNLLDTHHQPDVDHVLDSKAYWVFQVPTTVLSGHSGDRLQGGIFNKPTTDLLHGIFRSSLTKQAAGSAPKVPIPVKEPVSQNGGTGTAEGGVAGNPPQKPDPATAPTTDSVTMTGN
;
A
#
# COMPACT_ATOMS: atom_id res chain seq x y z
N MET A 1 45.77 3.45 -47.04
CA MET A 1 45.53 3.26 -45.59
C MET A 1 44.21 3.91 -45.23
N THR A 2 43.45 3.30 -44.31
CA THR A 2 42.12 3.69 -43.79
C THR A 2 40.89 3.10 -44.51
N SER A 3 40.56 1.85 -44.15
CA SER A 3 39.18 1.34 -44.18
C SER A 3 39.07 0.18 -43.19
N ARG A 4 38.97 0.51 -41.89
CA ARG A 4 38.57 -0.42 -40.82
C ARG A 4 37.99 0.37 -39.64
N SER A 5 36.67 0.52 -39.58
CA SER A 5 35.98 0.84 -38.30
C SER A 5 34.48 0.53 -38.25
N HIS A 6 33.86 -0.11 -39.27
CA HIS A 6 32.41 -0.38 -39.25
C HIS A 6 32.00 -1.81 -38.85
N HIS A 7 32.95 -2.70 -38.49
CA HIS A 7 32.64 -4.11 -38.18
C HIS A 7 32.53 -4.45 -36.69
N SER A 8 32.81 -3.52 -35.78
CA SER A 8 32.74 -3.77 -34.32
C SER A 8 31.35 -3.53 -33.72
N ILE A 9 30.53 -2.66 -34.31
CA ILE A 9 29.21 -2.27 -33.75
C ILE A 9 28.13 -3.32 -34.07
N LEU A 10 28.23 -4.02 -35.20
CA LEU A 10 27.26 -5.05 -35.60
C LEU A 10 27.47 -6.41 -34.92
N ARG A 11 28.65 -6.66 -34.34
CA ARG A 11 28.96 -7.93 -33.63
C ARG A 11 28.58 -7.92 -32.16
N SER A 12 28.36 -6.75 -31.56
CA SER A 12 27.92 -6.59 -30.16
C SER A 12 26.39 -6.58 -30.01
N LEU A 13 25.63 -6.32 -31.07
CA LEU A 13 24.17 -6.33 -31.07
C LEU A 13 23.54 -7.68 -30.63
N PRO A 14 23.98 -8.86 -31.13
CA PRO A 14 23.40 -10.14 -30.70
C PRO A 14 23.79 -10.52 -29.26
N VAL A 15 24.94 -10.07 -28.76
CA VAL A 15 25.37 -10.28 -27.36
C VAL A 15 24.54 -9.42 -26.40
N LEU A 16 24.24 -8.17 -26.78
CA LEU A 16 23.35 -7.29 -26.03
C LEU A 16 21.90 -7.83 -26.03
N LEU A 17 21.44 -8.35 -27.16
CA LEU A 17 20.10 -8.95 -27.29
C LEU A 17 19.98 -10.25 -26.48
N ALA A 18 21.01 -11.09 -26.48
CA ALA A 18 21.05 -12.33 -25.68
C ALA A 18 21.12 -12.06 -24.16
N ALA A 19 21.86 -11.03 -23.73
CA ALA A 19 21.92 -10.64 -22.31
C ALA A 19 20.56 -10.13 -21.80
N VAL A 20 19.77 -9.48 -22.66
CA VAL A 20 18.40 -9.02 -22.33
C VAL A 20 17.40 -10.18 -22.29
N THR A 21 17.57 -11.24 -23.10
CA THR A 21 16.63 -12.37 -23.11
C THR A 21 16.81 -13.37 -21.95
N PHE A 22 17.99 -13.43 -21.32
CA PHE A 22 18.26 -14.35 -20.20
C PHE A 22 18.21 -13.70 -18.80
N SER A 23 17.94 -12.40 -18.73
CA SER A 23 17.91 -11.63 -17.49
C SER A 23 16.47 -11.32 -17.08
N CYS A 24 15.54 -12.28 -17.16
CA CYS A 24 14.20 -12.08 -16.61
C CYS A 24 14.23 -12.35 -15.10
N ALA A 25 13.72 -11.42 -14.29
CA ALA A 25 13.47 -11.71 -12.89
C ALA A 25 12.43 -12.84 -12.81
N PRO A 26 12.69 -13.91 -12.02
CA PRO A 26 11.83 -15.09 -12.00
C PRO A 26 10.40 -14.74 -11.56
N HIS A 27 9.42 -15.33 -12.25
CA HIS A 27 8.00 -15.21 -11.92
C HIS A 27 7.58 -16.47 -11.17
N GLN A 28 7.83 -16.50 -9.86
CA GLN A 28 7.55 -17.63 -8.99
C GLN A 28 7.32 -17.16 -7.55
N GLN A 29 6.76 -18.03 -6.72
CA GLN A 29 6.77 -17.86 -5.28
C GLN A 29 8.20 -18.05 -4.73
N HIS A 30 8.63 -17.20 -3.81
CA HIS A 30 9.96 -17.23 -3.23
C HIS A 30 9.99 -17.78 -1.81
N GLN A 31 8.97 -17.50 -1.00
CA GLN A 31 8.94 -17.80 0.42
C GLN A 31 8.06 -18.99 0.73
N ALA A 32 8.50 -19.80 1.69
CA ALA A 32 7.65 -20.80 2.28
C ALA A 32 6.61 -20.18 3.22
N ASN A 33 5.57 -20.95 3.53
CA ASN A 33 4.58 -20.59 4.53
C ASN A 33 5.20 -20.40 5.92
N TRP A 34 4.77 -19.37 6.66
CA TRP A 34 5.17 -19.18 8.07
C TRP A 34 4.89 -20.45 8.89
N PRO A 35 5.78 -20.88 9.81
CA PRO A 35 6.96 -20.18 10.36
C PRO A 35 8.27 -20.29 9.55
N ASN A 36 8.23 -20.78 8.32
CA ASN A 36 9.43 -21.10 7.55
C ASN A 36 9.89 -19.99 6.59
N VAL A 37 9.46 -18.74 6.82
CA VAL A 37 9.96 -17.59 6.05
C VAL A 37 11.44 -17.42 6.34
N LYS A 38 12.24 -17.26 5.28
CA LYS A 38 13.70 -17.14 5.37
C LYS A 38 14.14 -15.71 5.10
N VAL A 39 15.06 -15.22 5.92
CA VAL A 39 15.67 -13.90 5.78
C VAL A 39 17.17 -14.03 6.01
N SER A 40 17.96 -13.48 5.10
CA SER A 40 19.42 -13.38 5.20
C SER A 40 19.82 -12.36 6.24
N THR A 41 21.03 -12.51 6.79
CA THR A 41 21.55 -11.50 7.71
C THR A 41 21.96 -10.24 6.93
N PRO A 42 21.94 -9.04 7.56
CA PRO A 42 22.27 -7.78 6.88
C PRO A 42 23.67 -7.72 6.22
N ASP A 43 24.61 -8.54 6.68
CA ASP A 43 25.96 -8.69 6.15
C ASP A 43 26.08 -9.72 5.00
N GLY A 44 24.95 -10.22 4.49
CA GLY A 44 24.92 -11.21 3.41
C GLY A 44 25.25 -12.64 3.89
N GLY A 45 25.15 -12.89 5.19
CA GLY A 45 25.27 -14.21 5.78
C GLY A 45 24.08 -15.11 5.47
N LYS A 46 24.17 -16.38 5.90
CA LYS A 46 23.19 -17.42 5.56
C LYS A 46 21.77 -17.05 6.03
N ALA A 47 20.79 -17.28 5.16
CA ALA A 47 19.39 -17.14 5.50
C ALA A 47 18.97 -18.08 6.64
N ALA A 48 18.20 -17.52 7.58
CA ALA A 48 17.62 -18.24 8.70
C ALA A 48 16.10 -18.12 8.69
N THR A 49 15.41 -19.14 9.22
CA THR A 49 13.97 -19.07 9.41
C THR A 49 13.62 -18.10 10.53
N THR A 50 12.50 -17.39 10.39
CA THR A 50 12.06 -16.44 11.40
C THR A 50 10.56 -16.56 11.70
N ASN A 51 10.23 -16.43 12.98
CA ASN A 51 8.85 -16.42 13.46
C ASN A 51 8.27 -15.00 13.57
N LEU A 52 9.07 -13.95 13.32
CA LEU A 52 8.67 -12.55 13.48
C LEU A 52 7.87 -12.01 12.30
N ILE A 53 8.14 -12.52 11.09
CA ILE A 53 7.48 -12.05 9.87
C ILE A 53 6.85 -13.21 9.10
N ALA A 54 5.72 -12.94 8.45
CA ALA A 54 5.14 -13.78 7.41
C ALA A 54 5.29 -13.09 6.05
N ALA A 55 5.49 -13.85 4.98
CA ALA A 55 5.42 -13.35 3.60
C ALA A 55 4.07 -13.76 2.99
N VAL A 56 3.45 -12.84 2.26
CA VAL A 56 2.25 -13.08 1.45
C VAL A 56 2.53 -12.57 0.06
N GLU A 57 2.66 -13.48 -0.90
CA GLU A 57 3.14 -13.19 -2.23
C GLU A 57 2.00 -13.18 -3.24
N PHE A 58 2.03 -12.18 -4.10
CA PHE A 58 1.11 -12.00 -5.20
C PHE A 58 1.83 -12.19 -6.53
N ASP A 59 1.09 -12.72 -7.50
CA ASP A 59 1.51 -12.75 -8.89
C ASP A 59 1.42 -11.35 -9.53
N GLU A 60 1.75 -11.24 -10.82
CA GLU A 60 1.73 -9.96 -11.53
C GLU A 60 0.34 -9.48 -11.95
N GLN A 61 -0.67 -10.32 -11.75
CA GLN A 61 -2.07 -10.10 -12.05
C GLN A 61 -2.81 -9.67 -10.78
N GLY A 62 -2.14 -9.75 -9.63
CA GLY A 62 -2.65 -9.37 -8.33
C GLY A 62 -3.48 -10.45 -7.66
N ASP A 63 -3.30 -11.73 -8.01
CA ASP A 63 -3.81 -12.85 -7.22
C ASP A 63 -2.69 -13.45 -6.34
N LEU A 64 -3.07 -14.27 -5.37
CA LEU A 64 -2.14 -14.90 -4.44
C LEU A 64 -1.41 -16.08 -5.09
N TRP A 65 -0.10 -16.18 -4.86
CA TRP A 65 0.66 -17.39 -5.20
C TRP A 65 0.19 -18.60 -4.39
N ASP A 66 -0.01 -18.40 -3.08
CA ASP A 66 -0.53 -19.40 -2.17
C ASP A 66 -1.45 -18.74 -1.14
N ALA A 67 -2.74 -19.09 -1.18
CA ALA A 67 -3.71 -18.58 -0.22
C ALA A 67 -3.39 -18.98 1.23
N HIS A 68 -2.64 -20.07 1.45
CA HIS A 68 -2.20 -20.49 2.77
C HIS A 68 -1.22 -19.52 3.41
N GLN A 69 -0.48 -18.71 2.64
CA GLN A 69 0.38 -17.65 3.20
C GLN A 69 -0.44 -16.66 4.03
N VAL A 70 -1.65 -16.31 3.58
CA VAL A 70 -2.58 -15.45 4.33
C VAL A 70 -3.03 -16.15 5.62
N ASP A 71 -3.38 -17.43 5.54
CA ASP A 71 -3.81 -18.19 6.72
C ASP A 71 -2.70 -18.32 7.76
N GLN A 72 -1.45 -18.57 7.34
CA GLN A 72 -0.31 -18.62 8.25
C GLN A 72 0.04 -17.24 8.83
N ALA A 73 -0.05 -16.17 8.03
CA ALA A 73 0.10 -14.81 8.55
C ALA A 73 -0.93 -14.52 9.65
N THR A 74 -2.20 -14.88 9.44
CA THR A 74 -3.22 -14.71 10.51
C THR A 74 -3.01 -15.64 11.70
N LYS A 75 -2.48 -16.86 11.49
CA LYS A 75 -2.12 -17.79 12.57
C LYS A 75 -1.00 -17.23 13.44
N MET A 76 0.03 -16.62 12.83
CA MET A 76 1.08 -15.92 13.55
C MET A 76 0.52 -14.84 14.48
N LEU A 77 -0.44 -14.03 13.99
CA LEU A 77 -1.05 -12.95 14.78
C LEU A 77 -1.93 -13.46 15.93
N ARG A 78 -2.59 -14.62 15.77
CA ARG A 78 -3.40 -15.23 16.85
C ARG A 78 -2.54 -15.85 17.96
N ASN A 79 -1.29 -16.18 17.65
CA ASN A 79 -0.40 -16.92 18.54
C ASN A 79 0.65 -16.01 19.21
N THR A 80 0.39 -14.70 19.31
CA THR A 80 1.26 -13.78 20.03
C THR A 80 0.98 -13.78 21.54
N PRO A 81 1.99 -13.59 22.40
CA PRO A 81 1.81 -13.59 23.86
C PRO A 81 1.09 -12.33 24.39
N LYS A 82 1.15 -11.23 23.65
CA LYS A 82 0.41 -9.98 23.90
C LYS A 82 -0.51 -9.70 22.69
N PRO A 83 -1.47 -8.76 22.78
CA PRO A 83 -2.19 -8.27 21.61
C PRO A 83 -1.20 -7.90 20.48
N PRO A 84 -1.46 -8.31 19.22
CA PRO A 84 -0.50 -8.10 18.14
C PRO A 84 -0.51 -6.65 17.65
N LEU A 85 0.66 -6.07 17.42
CA LEU A 85 0.83 -4.91 16.53
C LEU A 85 1.34 -5.45 15.21
N VAL A 86 0.47 -5.58 14.21
CA VAL A 86 0.88 -6.02 12.87
C VAL A 86 1.34 -4.83 12.06
N ILE A 87 2.56 -4.90 11.53
CA ILE A 87 3.07 -4.01 10.50
C ILE A 87 2.98 -4.76 9.17
N THR A 88 2.12 -4.32 8.26
CA THR A 88 2.04 -4.89 6.90
C THR A 88 2.81 -3.99 5.95
N PHE A 89 3.85 -4.49 5.29
CA PHE A 89 4.70 -3.71 4.41
C PHE A 89 4.59 -4.18 2.97
N ILE A 90 4.39 -3.26 2.02
CA ILE A 90 4.43 -3.51 0.58
C ILE A 90 5.67 -2.85 -0.01
N HIS A 91 6.55 -3.65 -0.61
CA HIS A 91 7.82 -3.18 -1.17
C HIS A 91 7.67 -2.49 -2.53
N GLY A 92 8.71 -1.79 -2.94
CA GLY A 92 8.76 -0.97 -4.15
C GLY A 92 9.23 -1.69 -5.42
N TRP A 93 9.52 -0.87 -6.43
CA TRP A 93 10.12 -1.29 -7.70
C TRP A 93 11.49 -1.95 -7.46
N ARG A 94 11.81 -2.98 -8.24
CA ARG A 94 13.07 -3.76 -8.18
C ARG A 94 13.29 -4.61 -6.92
N HIS A 95 12.29 -4.70 -6.05
CA HIS A 95 12.31 -5.59 -4.89
C HIS A 95 11.41 -6.81 -5.13
N ASP A 96 11.69 -7.88 -4.41
CA ASP A 96 10.87 -9.08 -4.38
C ASP A 96 10.96 -9.76 -2.99
N PRO A 97 10.29 -10.90 -2.77
CA PRO A 97 10.27 -11.58 -1.47
C PRO A 97 11.45 -12.53 -1.23
N ARG A 98 12.51 -12.51 -2.05
CA ARG A 98 13.66 -13.40 -1.83
C ARG A 98 14.31 -13.18 -0.47
N GLU A 99 14.86 -14.26 0.07
CA GLU A 99 15.53 -14.24 1.37
C GLU A 99 16.72 -13.28 1.45
N ASP A 100 17.34 -12.93 0.32
CA ASP A 100 18.46 -12.00 0.21
C ASP A 100 18.05 -10.57 -0.23
N ASP A 101 16.75 -10.30 -0.39
CA ASP A 101 16.28 -8.97 -0.77
C ASP A 101 16.47 -7.95 0.37
N SER A 102 17.04 -6.79 0.04
CA SER A 102 17.39 -5.78 1.02
C SER A 102 16.17 -5.18 1.75
N ASP A 103 15.03 -5.05 1.09
CA ASP A 103 13.81 -4.52 1.72
C ASP A 103 13.25 -5.53 2.73
N LEU A 104 13.27 -6.82 2.38
CA LEU A 104 12.84 -7.88 3.31
C LEU A 104 13.75 -7.93 4.54
N ILE A 105 15.07 -7.87 4.36
CA ILE A 105 16.05 -7.87 5.45
C ILE A 105 15.86 -6.65 6.36
N GLN A 106 15.74 -5.46 5.77
CA GLN A 106 15.58 -4.22 6.55
C GLN A 106 14.23 -4.18 7.26
N PHE A 107 13.15 -4.64 6.62
CA PHE A 107 11.84 -4.76 7.24
C PHE A 107 11.84 -5.75 8.42
N HIS A 108 12.51 -6.89 8.27
CA HIS A 108 12.69 -7.86 9.36
C HIS A 108 13.40 -7.22 10.56
N LYS A 109 14.49 -6.49 10.31
CA LYS A 109 15.22 -5.76 11.35
C LYS A 109 14.34 -4.71 12.03
N PHE A 110 13.63 -3.91 11.25
CA PHE A 110 12.69 -2.90 11.75
C PHE A 110 11.63 -3.50 12.68
N VAL A 111 11.00 -4.61 12.28
CA VAL A 111 10.02 -5.34 13.11
C VAL A 111 10.66 -5.88 14.39
N ALA A 112 11.85 -6.46 14.29
CA ALA A 112 12.57 -6.99 15.45
C ALA A 112 12.95 -5.90 16.45
N ASP A 113 13.40 -4.75 15.96
CA ASP A 113 13.79 -3.61 16.81
C ASP A 113 12.56 -2.95 17.46
N LEU A 114 11.43 -2.87 16.74
CA LEU A 114 10.14 -2.48 17.32
C LEU A 114 9.66 -3.43 18.43
N ASP A 115 9.76 -4.75 18.23
CA ASP A 115 9.33 -5.74 19.24
C ASP A 115 10.17 -5.63 20.52
N LYS A 116 11.47 -5.37 20.38
CA LYS A 116 12.42 -5.19 21.51
C LYS A 116 12.15 -3.92 22.33
N GLN A 117 11.50 -2.90 21.77
CA GLN A 117 11.17 -1.68 22.51
C GLN A 117 10.13 -1.89 23.62
N GLY A 118 9.60 -3.12 23.78
CA GLY A 118 8.79 -3.48 24.92
C GLY A 118 7.42 -2.79 24.93
N LEU A 119 6.89 -2.50 23.74
CA LEU A 119 5.54 -1.96 23.58
C LEU A 119 4.50 -2.86 24.30
N ALA A 120 3.33 -2.30 24.54
CA ALA A 120 2.18 -3.05 25.07
C ALA A 120 1.70 -4.17 24.12
N PHE A 121 2.30 -4.28 22.94
CA PHE A 121 1.95 -5.20 21.87
C PHE A 121 3.10 -6.17 21.57
N SER A 122 2.78 -7.32 20.97
CA SER A 122 3.76 -8.15 20.27
C SER A 122 3.82 -7.73 18.82
N VAL A 123 4.97 -7.24 18.35
CA VAL A 123 5.12 -6.71 17.01
C VAL A 123 5.38 -7.86 16.03
N ARG A 124 4.59 -7.93 14.96
CA ARG A 124 4.75 -8.92 13.88
C ARG A 124 4.69 -8.25 12.53
N GLY A 125 5.52 -8.71 11.60
CA GLY A 125 5.56 -8.19 10.24
C GLY A 125 4.77 -9.07 9.26
N VAL A 126 4.04 -8.47 8.34
CA VAL A 126 3.54 -9.17 7.15
C VAL A 126 4.11 -8.47 5.92
N TYR A 127 5.02 -9.15 5.22
CA TYR A 127 5.63 -8.64 4.00
C TYR A 127 4.77 -9.04 2.79
N ILE A 128 4.19 -8.05 2.12
CA ILE A 128 3.43 -8.25 0.88
C ILE A 128 4.41 -8.23 -0.28
N GLY A 129 4.59 -9.40 -0.87
CA GLY A 129 5.49 -9.66 -1.97
C GLY A 129 4.84 -9.55 -3.34
N TRP A 130 5.52 -8.97 -4.31
CA TRP A 130 5.15 -9.02 -5.73
C TRP A 130 6.40 -8.94 -6.59
N ARG A 131 6.27 -9.20 -7.90
CA ARG A 131 7.43 -9.14 -8.82
C ARG A 131 7.76 -7.69 -9.20
N GLY A 132 8.48 -6.98 -8.31
CA GLY A 132 8.84 -5.58 -8.47
C GLY A 132 9.89 -5.35 -9.57
N ALA A 133 10.80 -6.29 -9.81
CA ALA A 133 11.74 -6.26 -10.93
C ALA A 133 11.16 -6.99 -12.16
N SER A 134 11.29 -6.43 -13.37
CA SER A 134 11.04 -7.22 -14.59
C SER A 134 12.27 -8.00 -15.05
N ILE A 135 13.45 -7.54 -14.63
CA ILE A 135 14.77 -7.94 -15.14
C ILE A 135 15.66 -8.31 -13.95
N ASP A 136 16.45 -9.36 -14.08
CA ASP A 136 17.45 -9.76 -13.06
C ASP A 136 18.69 -8.86 -13.19
N GLU A 137 18.79 -7.85 -12.33
CA GLU A 137 19.83 -6.81 -12.39
C GLU A 137 21.23 -7.29 -11.97
N LYS A 138 21.44 -8.60 -11.74
CA LYS A 138 22.76 -9.21 -11.45
C LYS A 138 23.83 -8.94 -12.52
N LEU A 139 23.45 -8.48 -13.71
CA LEU A 139 24.37 -8.19 -14.83
C LEU A 139 24.86 -6.71 -14.91
N GLY A 140 24.65 -5.90 -13.87
CA GLY A 140 25.25 -4.55 -13.76
C GLY A 140 24.73 -3.54 -14.80
N PHE A 141 25.60 -2.66 -15.31
CA PHE A 141 25.22 -1.48 -16.12
C PHE A 141 24.40 -1.78 -17.40
N VAL A 142 24.47 -3.02 -17.91
CA VAL A 142 23.72 -3.48 -19.10
C VAL A 142 22.21 -3.53 -18.82
N SER A 143 21.80 -3.62 -17.55
CA SER A 143 20.39 -3.64 -17.12
C SER A 143 19.77 -2.25 -16.93
N THR A 144 20.57 -1.17 -16.89
CA THR A 144 20.10 0.18 -16.50
C THR A 144 19.12 0.81 -17.50
N ILE A 145 19.35 0.65 -18.82
CA ILE A 145 18.46 1.20 -19.85
C ILE A 145 17.14 0.39 -19.94
N PRO A 146 17.16 -0.95 -20.03
CA PRO A 146 15.94 -1.76 -19.96
C PRO A 146 15.11 -1.54 -18.69
N ALA A 147 15.75 -1.28 -17.55
CA ALA A 147 15.05 -1.03 -16.30
C ALA A 147 14.19 0.26 -16.36
N VAL A 148 14.66 1.35 -16.98
CA VAL A 148 13.81 2.54 -17.17
C VAL A 148 12.56 2.22 -18.00
N PHE A 149 12.66 1.37 -19.02
CA PHE A 149 11.48 0.90 -19.77
C PHE A 149 10.55 0.02 -18.93
N SER A 150 11.10 -0.83 -18.06
CA SER A 150 10.29 -1.65 -17.14
C SER A 150 9.44 -0.81 -16.18
N PHE A 151 9.82 0.45 -15.93
CA PHE A 151 9.09 1.33 -15.02
C PHE A 151 7.60 1.45 -15.36
N TRP A 152 7.23 1.58 -16.64
CA TRP A 152 5.81 1.69 -17.04
C TRP A 152 5.07 0.37 -16.90
N ASP A 153 5.71 -0.73 -17.29
CA ASP A 153 5.12 -2.06 -17.16
C ASP A 153 4.91 -2.41 -15.69
N ARG A 154 5.86 -2.03 -14.83
CA ARG A 154 5.76 -2.15 -13.37
C ARG A 154 4.71 -1.19 -12.79
N LYS A 155 4.61 0.04 -13.28
CA LYS A 155 3.52 0.96 -12.92
C LYS A 155 2.15 0.36 -13.27
N GLN A 156 1.99 -0.24 -14.44
CA GLN A 156 0.75 -0.95 -14.78
C GLN A 156 0.52 -2.20 -13.91
N ALA A 157 1.59 -2.92 -13.53
CA ALA A 157 1.47 -4.01 -12.57
C ALA A 157 0.94 -3.52 -11.21
N THR A 158 1.33 -2.34 -10.75
CA THR A 158 0.78 -1.77 -9.51
C THR A 158 -0.71 -1.46 -9.62
N ASP A 159 -1.25 -1.14 -10.81
CA ASP A 159 -2.70 -1.01 -11.02
C ASP A 159 -3.42 -2.36 -10.89
N ARG A 160 -2.81 -3.45 -11.39
CA ARG A 160 -3.37 -4.81 -11.26
C ARG A 160 -3.29 -5.34 -9.83
N MET A 161 -2.20 -5.06 -9.13
CA MET A 161 -2.00 -5.37 -7.71
C MET A 161 -3.01 -4.66 -6.81
N SER A 162 -3.39 -3.43 -7.14
CA SER A 162 -4.34 -2.61 -6.38
C SER A 162 -5.78 -3.05 -6.64
N ASN A 163 -6.12 -4.26 -6.23
CA ASN A 163 -7.39 -4.89 -6.55
C ASN A 163 -8.14 -5.40 -5.30
N ILE A 164 -9.27 -6.07 -5.55
CA ILE A 164 -10.15 -6.61 -4.50
C ILE A 164 -9.43 -7.69 -3.68
N ARG A 165 -8.61 -8.56 -4.29
CA ARG A 165 -7.90 -9.63 -3.58
C ARG A 165 -6.92 -9.05 -2.57
N LEU A 166 -6.12 -8.06 -2.95
CA LEU A 166 -5.22 -7.39 -2.01
C LEU A 166 -6.00 -6.70 -0.89
N SER A 167 -7.09 -6.00 -1.23
CA SER A 167 -7.96 -5.37 -0.23
C SER A 167 -8.52 -6.38 0.79
N GLN A 168 -8.98 -7.54 0.33
CA GLN A 168 -9.45 -8.64 1.18
C GLN A 168 -8.34 -9.20 2.09
N THR A 169 -7.14 -9.41 1.54
CA THR A 169 -5.97 -9.88 2.30
C THR A 169 -5.60 -8.89 3.40
N LEU A 170 -5.46 -7.60 3.06
CA LEU A 170 -5.19 -6.53 4.03
C LEU A 170 -6.27 -6.45 5.11
N SER A 171 -7.55 -6.47 4.72
CA SER A 171 -8.68 -6.46 5.65
C SER A 171 -8.69 -7.67 6.59
N LYS A 172 -8.38 -8.88 6.08
CA LYS A 172 -8.31 -10.12 6.88
C LYS A 172 -7.17 -10.07 7.91
N ILE A 173 -6.00 -9.53 7.52
CA ILE A 173 -4.86 -9.32 8.43
C ILE A 173 -5.26 -8.35 9.56
N SER A 174 -5.81 -7.19 9.22
CA SER A 174 -6.17 -6.16 10.19
C SER A 174 -7.30 -6.60 11.12
N THR A 175 -8.33 -7.23 10.57
CA THR A 175 -9.43 -7.81 11.35
C THR A 175 -8.93 -8.88 12.32
N THR A 176 -7.95 -9.69 11.92
CA THR A 176 -7.34 -10.68 12.82
C THR A 176 -6.63 -9.99 13.98
N ALA A 177 -5.84 -8.95 13.72
CA ALA A 177 -5.17 -8.21 14.77
C ALA A 177 -6.17 -7.56 15.74
N TRP A 178 -7.21 -6.90 15.23
CA TRP A 178 -8.23 -6.25 16.06
C TRP A 178 -9.06 -7.23 16.89
N LYS A 179 -9.38 -8.42 16.36
CA LYS A 179 -10.06 -9.48 17.14
C LYS A 179 -9.23 -9.94 18.34
N ALA A 180 -7.90 -9.87 18.22
CA ALA A 180 -6.96 -10.13 19.32
C ALA A 180 -6.66 -8.86 20.15
N GLN A 181 -7.52 -7.83 20.08
CA GLN A 181 -7.34 -6.52 20.74
C GLN A 181 -6.06 -5.77 20.33
N GLY A 182 -5.47 -6.19 19.22
CA GLY A 182 -4.25 -5.63 18.64
C GLY A 182 -4.51 -4.39 17.78
N LYS A 183 -3.46 -3.99 17.07
CA LYS A 183 -3.45 -2.85 16.15
C LYS A 183 -2.83 -3.25 14.82
N SER A 184 -3.21 -2.55 13.75
CA SER A 184 -2.69 -2.77 12.40
C SER A 184 -2.15 -1.47 11.83
N VAL A 185 -0.91 -1.50 11.38
CA VAL A 185 -0.26 -0.44 10.61
C VAL A 185 0.08 -0.99 9.24
N MET A 186 -0.25 -0.26 8.18
CA MET A 186 0.14 -0.61 6.82
C MET A 186 1.18 0.38 6.32
N MET A 187 2.20 -0.12 5.66
CA MET A 187 3.31 0.64 5.11
C MET A 187 3.51 0.30 3.65
N GLY A 188 3.81 1.30 2.83
CA GLY A 188 4.18 1.08 1.44
C GLY A 188 5.27 2.04 1.02
N HIS A 189 6.29 1.50 0.34
CA HIS A 189 7.38 2.30 -0.22
C HIS A 189 7.29 2.40 -1.74
N SER A 190 7.58 3.58 -2.32
CA SER A 190 7.65 3.73 -3.78
C SER A 190 6.39 3.20 -4.48
N PHE A 191 6.52 2.21 -5.38
CA PHE A 191 5.40 1.51 -6.00
C PHE A 191 4.54 0.70 -5.02
N GLY A 192 5.10 0.16 -3.95
CA GLY A 192 4.32 -0.42 -2.85
C GLY A 192 3.48 0.64 -2.13
N GLY A 193 3.98 1.87 -2.03
CA GLY A 193 3.23 3.03 -1.56
C GLY A 193 2.04 3.36 -2.47
N ARG A 194 2.26 3.35 -3.80
CA ARG A 194 1.18 3.50 -4.79
C ARG A 194 0.14 2.38 -4.69
N ILE A 195 0.57 1.13 -4.60
CA ILE A 195 -0.32 -0.03 -4.44
C ILE A 195 -1.21 0.15 -3.21
N LEU A 196 -0.57 0.48 -2.08
CA LEU A 196 -1.26 0.63 -0.80
C LEU A 196 -2.24 1.81 -0.84
N GLU A 197 -1.82 2.97 -1.33
CA GLU A 197 -2.68 4.15 -1.41
C GLU A 197 -3.93 3.91 -2.25
N ARG A 198 -3.77 3.30 -3.43
CA ARG A 198 -4.90 2.98 -4.32
C ARG A 198 -5.84 1.96 -3.68
N THR A 199 -5.30 0.93 -3.04
CA THR A 199 -6.08 -0.11 -2.36
C THR A 199 -6.88 0.47 -1.18
N VAL A 200 -6.28 1.36 -0.40
CA VAL A 200 -6.93 2.07 0.71
C VAL A 200 -8.02 3.02 0.17
N GLY A 201 -7.74 3.75 -0.89
CA GLY A 201 -8.72 4.62 -1.56
C GLY A 201 -9.96 3.86 -2.05
N MET A 202 -9.78 2.66 -2.62
CA MET A 202 -10.90 1.79 -3.01
C MET A 202 -11.75 1.35 -1.80
N GLY A 203 -11.11 0.91 -0.71
CA GLY A 203 -11.82 0.51 0.51
C GLY A 203 -12.56 1.68 1.18
N MET A 204 -12.04 2.90 1.03
CA MET A 204 -12.70 4.13 1.46
C MET A 204 -13.92 4.48 0.62
N ALA A 205 -13.80 4.42 -0.70
CA ALA A 205 -14.91 4.73 -1.61
C ALA A 205 -16.14 3.87 -1.29
N ALA A 206 -15.94 2.59 -1.01
CA ALA A 206 -17.00 1.64 -0.63
C ALA A 206 -17.76 2.02 0.66
N GLN A 207 -17.18 2.86 1.53
CA GLN A 207 -17.73 3.23 2.83
C GLN A 207 -18.06 4.72 2.96
N SER A 208 -17.78 5.51 1.91
CA SER A 208 -17.77 6.98 1.94
C SER A 208 -19.12 7.65 2.19
N GLY A 209 -20.22 6.90 2.16
CA GLY A 209 -21.56 7.40 2.49
C GLY A 209 -21.88 7.47 4.00
N ASN A 210 -21.05 6.88 4.87
CA ASN A 210 -21.32 6.84 6.32
C ASN A 210 -20.02 6.95 7.14
N TRP A 211 -19.63 8.19 7.47
CA TRP A 211 -18.41 8.46 8.23
C TRP A 211 -18.45 8.00 9.69
N GLU A 212 -19.62 7.91 10.29
CA GLU A 212 -19.77 7.46 11.69
C GLU A 212 -19.39 5.99 11.85
N ASN A 213 -19.65 5.19 10.81
CA ASN A 213 -19.37 3.75 10.80
C ASN A 213 -18.19 3.37 9.89
N TYR A 214 -17.43 4.36 9.41
CA TYR A 214 -16.28 4.11 8.55
C TYR A 214 -15.25 3.25 9.28
N ARG A 215 -14.92 2.10 8.69
CA ARG A 215 -13.87 1.22 9.17
C ARG A 215 -12.65 1.35 8.26
N PRO A 216 -11.57 1.99 8.72
CA PRO A 216 -10.34 2.02 7.94
C PRO A 216 -9.75 0.63 7.79
N LEU A 217 -8.96 0.40 6.74
CA LEU A 217 -8.25 -0.87 6.55
C LEU A 217 -7.16 -1.08 7.61
N ALA A 218 -6.62 -0.02 8.19
CA ALA A 218 -5.60 -0.06 9.23
C ALA A 218 -5.87 1.03 10.27
N ASN A 219 -5.24 0.92 11.44
CA ASN A 219 -5.18 2.04 12.40
C ASN A 219 -4.36 3.20 11.84
N LEU A 220 -3.35 2.91 11.01
CA LEU A 220 -2.52 3.90 10.37
C LEU A 220 -1.96 3.35 9.06
N VAL A 221 -1.96 4.17 8.02
CA VAL A 221 -1.31 3.92 6.74
C VAL A 221 -0.12 4.87 6.62
N VAL A 222 1.07 4.35 6.35
CA VAL A 222 2.27 5.16 6.12
C VAL A 222 2.84 4.90 4.73
N LEU A 223 3.00 5.97 3.96
CA LEU A 223 3.53 5.94 2.61
C LEU A 223 4.89 6.60 2.62
N VAL A 224 5.94 5.85 2.31
CA VAL A 224 7.32 6.35 2.28
C VAL A 224 7.75 6.54 0.84
N ASN A 225 8.09 7.77 0.46
CA ASN A 225 8.39 8.15 -0.92
C ASN A 225 7.43 7.51 -1.95
N PRO A 226 6.09 7.64 -1.78
CA PRO A 226 5.14 6.96 -2.66
C PRO A 226 5.29 7.43 -4.10
N ALA A 227 5.52 6.49 -5.01
CA ALA A 227 5.53 6.72 -6.46
C ALA A 227 4.09 6.77 -6.99
N SER A 228 3.25 7.57 -6.35
CA SER A 228 1.81 7.69 -6.61
C SER A 228 1.46 9.09 -7.05
N GLU A 229 0.59 9.20 -8.05
CA GLU A 229 0.11 10.48 -8.56
C GLU A 229 -0.57 11.28 -7.44
N SER A 230 -0.22 12.56 -7.28
CA SER A 230 -0.83 13.46 -6.29
C SER A 230 -2.35 13.57 -6.40
N LEU A 231 -2.91 13.27 -7.58
CA LEU A 231 -4.35 13.11 -7.78
C LEU A 231 -4.98 12.06 -6.85
N ASN A 232 -4.30 10.94 -6.58
CA ASN A 232 -4.83 9.89 -5.69
C ASN A 232 -5.01 10.47 -4.27
N ALA A 233 -4.00 11.18 -3.75
CA ALA A 233 -4.07 11.86 -2.48
C ALA A 233 -5.19 12.93 -2.45
N ARG A 234 -5.32 13.74 -3.51
CA ARG A 234 -6.40 14.71 -3.68
C ARG A 234 -7.78 14.06 -3.52
N VAL A 235 -8.02 12.93 -4.18
CA VAL A 235 -9.29 12.20 -4.11
C VAL A 235 -9.54 11.66 -2.71
N ILE A 236 -8.54 11.04 -2.08
CA ILE A 236 -8.68 10.50 -0.72
C ILE A 236 -8.95 11.61 0.28
N LYS A 237 -8.24 12.74 0.20
CA LYS A 237 -8.46 13.90 1.09
C LYS A 237 -9.87 14.44 1.00
N ARG A 238 -10.40 14.59 -0.22
CA ARG A 238 -11.79 15.02 -0.45
C ARG A 238 -12.78 14.02 0.13
N GLY A 239 -12.53 12.73 -0.10
CA GLY A 239 -13.30 11.65 0.51
C GLY A 239 -13.31 11.77 2.03
N LEU A 240 -12.17 11.99 2.66
CA LEU A 240 -12.02 12.05 4.12
C LEU A 240 -12.26 13.45 4.73
N SER A 241 -12.94 14.35 4.01
CA SER A 241 -13.20 15.71 4.50
C SER A 241 -14.04 15.75 5.79
N GLY A 242 -14.86 14.72 6.05
CA GLY A 242 -15.62 14.57 7.29
C GLY A 242 -14.82 14.03 8.48
N TRP A 243 -13.55 13.65 8.30
CA TRP A 243 -12.72 13.10 9.37
C TRP A 243 -12.34 14.17 10.39
N ASN A 244 -12.85 14.03 11.62
CA ASN A 244 -12.71 15.02 12.68
C ASN A 244 -11.90 14.53 13.89
N LYS A 245 -11.13 13.44 13.74
CA LYS A 245 -10.28 12.91 14.82
C LYS A 245 -8.94 13.65 14.88
N ASP A 246 -8.33 13.66 16.06
CA ASP A 246 -7.02 14.29 16.31
C ASP A 246 -5.82 13.42 15.89
N TYR A 247 -6.07 12.38 15.09
CA TYR A 247 -5.05 11.49 14.55
C TYR A 247 -5.29 11.23 13.06
N PRO A 248 -4.22 11.05 12.27
CA PRO A 248 -4.32 10.74 10.85
C PRO A 248 -4.69 9.27 10.61
N LEU A 249 -5.34 9.02 9.49
CA LEU A 249 -5.48 7.69 8.89
C LEU A 249 -4.32 7.37 7.95
N VAL A 250 -3.84 8.38 7.22
CA VAL A 250 -2.77 8.24 6.23
C VAL A 250 -1.69 9.28 6.50
N VAL A 251 -0.43 8.88 6.46
CA VAL A 251 0.73 9.76 6.53
C VAL A 251 1.64 9.45 5.34
N ALA A 252 1.84 10.41 4.45
CA ALA A 252 2.82 10.32 3.37
C ALA A 252 4.05 11.16 3.71
N VAL A 253 5.21 10.52 3.72
CA VAL A 253 6.50 11.13 4.03
C VAL A 253 7.40 10.99 2.82
N GLY A 254 7.98 12.10 2.36
CA GLY A 254 8.94 12.11 1.25
C GLY A 254 10.29 12.71 1.63
N ALA A 255 11.39 12.29 1.01
CA ALA A 255 12.66 12.97 1.16
C ALA A 255 12.66 14.30 0.40
N LYS A 256 13.22 15.38 0.97
CA LYS A 256 13.40 16.69 0.30
C LYS A 256 14.26 16.55 -0.95
N ASP A 257 15.24 15.65 -0.92
CA ASP A 257 16.11 15.30 -2.05
C ASP A 257 15.65 14.02 -2.75
N ASP A 258 14.36 13.66 -2.67
CA ASP A 258 13.79 12.61 -3.51
C ASP A 258 13.79 13.08 -4.98
N GLY A 259 14.99 13.14 -5.54
CA GLY A 259 15.26 13.32 -6.94
C GLY A 259 14.87 12.08 -7.75
N ALA A 260 14.10 11.12 -7.21
CA ALA A 260 13.48 10.06 -7.99
C ALA A 260 12.04 10.38 -8.39
N ASN A 261 11.77 11.67 -8.63
CA ASN A 261 11.12 12.06 -9.87
C ASN A 261 12.10 12.41 -11.01
N GLY A 262 13.39 12.57 -10.75
CA GLY A 262 14.34 13.34 -11.56
C GLY A 262 14.83 12.72 -12.87
N GLN A 263 14.61 11.43 -13.14
CA GLN A 263 14.84 10.86 -14.48
C GLN A 263 13.77 9.87 -14.91
N ALA A 264 13.41 8.86 -14.10
CA ALA A 264 12.44 7.84 -14.50
C ALA A 264 10.98 8.29 -14.43
N TRP A 265 10.55 9.02 -13.39
CA TRP A 265 9.20 9.61 -13.34
C TRP A 265 9.07 10.78 -14.30
N THR A 266 10.07 11.67 -14.41
CA THR A 266 10.04 12.81 -15.35
C THR A 266 10.11 12.34 -16.82
N ALA A 267 11.01 11.41 -17.19
CA ALA A 267 10.98 10.80 -18.53
C ALA A 267 9.73 9.91 -18.72
N GLY A 268 9.34 9.21 -17.66
CA GLY A 268 8.06 8.55 -17.38
C GLY A 268 6.83 9.29 -17.89
N TYR A 269 6.73 10.47 -17.34
CA TYR A 269 5.64 11.41 -17.49
C TYR A 269 5.70 12.07 -18.87
N TRP A 270 6.89 12.51 -19.32
CA TRP A 270 7.06 13.15 -20.63
C TRP A 270 6.85 12.23 -21.84
N LEU A 271 7.28 10.96 -21.78
CA LEU A 271 7.01 9.99 -22.85
C LEU A 271 5.55 9.49 -22.83
N GLY A 272 4.97 9.28 -21.64
CA GLY A 272 3.61 8.76 -21.47
C GLY A 272 2.47 9.75 -21.80
N LEU A 273 2.73 11.06 -21.73
CA LEU A 273 1.72 12.09 -21.94
C LEU A 273 1.59 12.63 -23.36
N ARG A 274 2.59 12.45 -24.25
CA ARG A 274 2.42 12.84 -25.67
C ARG A 274 1.21 12.16 -26.33
N THR A 275 0.69 11.08 -25.76
CA THR A 275 -0.50 10.36 -26.24
C THR A 275 -1.78 10.63 -25.44
N LYS A 276 -1.73 11.25 -24.24
CA LYS A 276 -2.90 11.41 -23.34
C LYS A 276 -3.25 12.85 -22.91
N THR A 277 -2.40 13.85 -23.17
CA THR A 277 -2.67 15.27 -22.79
C THR A 277 -3.81 15.93 -23.55
N ARG A 278 -4.20 15.41 -24.72
CA ARG A 278 -5.30 15.98 -25.54
C ARG A 278 -6.67 15.99 -24.85
N TYR A 279 -6.86 15.26 -23.75
CA TYR A 279 -8.17 15.11 -23.09
C TYR A 279 -8.41 15.99 -21.86
N TYR A 280 -7.41 16.71 -21.34
CA TYR A 280 -7.50 17.37 -20.02
C TYR A 280 -7.25 18.89 -20.06
N GLU A 281 -7.22 19.52 -21.23
CA GLU A 281 -6.98 20.96 -21.38
C GLU A 281 -8.22 21.85 -21.15
N SER A 282 -9.41 21.28 -20.95
CA SER A 282 -10.62 22.08 -20.72
C SER A 282 -11.24 21.82 -19.35
N THR A 283 -10.90 22.66 -18.38
CA THR A 283 -11.77 23.30 -17.37
C THR A 283 -10.88 23.97 -16.31
N ARG A 284 -11.44 24.93 -15.57
CA ARG A 284 -10.77 25.87 -14.65
C ARG A 284 -9.74 25.31 -13.64
N ASP A 285 -9.69 24.00 -13.42
CA ASP A 285 -8.64 23.33 -12.66
C ASP A 285 -7.70 22.61 -13.64
N LYS A 286 -6.41 22.97 -13.69
CA LYS A 286 -5.39 22.24 -14.49
C LYS A 286 -5.11 20.85 -13.89
N GLN A 287 -6.08 19.93 -13.94
CA GLN A 287 -6.02 18.59 -13.35
C GLN A 287 -4.80 17.77 -13.81
N SER A 288 -4.31 18.04 -15.02
CA SER A 288 -3.10 17.41 -15.58
C SER A 288 -1.88 17.57 -14.66
N SER A 289 -1.74 18.68 -13.96
CA SER A 289 -0.61 18.90 -13.05
C SER A 289 -0.63 17.97 -11.81
N TYR A 290 -1.79 17.45 -11.40
CA TYR A 290 -1.86 16.43 -10.33
C TYR A 290 -1.45 15.02 -10.81
N LEU A 291 -1.26 14.84 -12.11
CA LEU A 291 -0.74 13.61 -12.69
C LEU A 291 0.80 13.66 -12.82
N ALA A 292 1.37 14.88 -12.83
CA ALA A 292 2.81 15.15 -12.97
C ALA A 292 3.59 14.85 -11.70
N ASP A 293 3.02 15.28 -10.59
CA ASP A 293 3.72 15.28 -9.32
C ASP A 293 3.27 14.10 -8.49
N THR A 294 4.22 13.53 -7.75
CA THR A 294 3.91 12.56 -6.71
C THR A 294 3.38 13.27 -5.47
N VAL A 295 2.61 12.58 -4.62
CA VAL A 295 1.97 13.21 -3.45
C VAL A 295 2.95 13.98 -2.54
N THR A 296 4.17 13.49 -2.35
CA THR A 296 5.19 14.14 -1.50
C THR A 296 6.05 15.18 -2.24
N ASN A 297 5.83 15.37 -3.54
CA ASN A 297 6.51 16.37 -4.37
C ASN A 297 5.54 17.42 -4.95
N ASP A 298 4.26 17.36 -4.60
CA ASP A 298 3.24 18.35 -4.94
C ASP A 298 2.95 19.25 -3.72
N PRO A 299 3.41 20.52 -3.71
CA PRO A 299 3.16 21.44 -2.60
C PRO A 299 1.68 21.63 -2.27
N ARG A 300 0.76 21.45 -3.23
CA ARG A 300 -0.71 21.51 -3.00
C ARG A 300 -1.19 20.42 -2.07
N GLN A 301 -0.38 19.36 -1.86
CA GLN A 301 -0.70 18.27 -0.96
C GLN A 301 -0.14 18.49 0.45
N PHE A 302 0.76 19.43 0.68
CA PHE A 302 1.42 19.55 1.98
C PHE A 302 0.45 20.04 3.05
N THR A 303 0.43 19.31 4.16
CA THR A 303 -0.36 19.66 5.35
C THR A 303 0.54 19.93 6.53
N HIS A 304 1.73 19.34 6.56
CA HIS A 304 2.67 19.48 7.67
C HIS A 304 4.06 19.82 7.17
N VAL A 305 4.89 20.30 8.09
CA VAL A 305 6.33 20.47 7.90
C VAL A 305 7.06 19.89 9.11
N LEU A 306 8.17 19.20 8.88
CA LEU A 306 9.04 18.70 9.92
C LEU A 306 10.27 19.62 10.03
N GLU A 307 10.46 20.27 11.17
CA GLU A 307 11.51 21.27 11.39
C GLU A 307 12.31 20.95 12.66
N ASN A 308 13.64 20.99 12.54
CA ASN A 308 14.52 21.12 13.70
C ASN A 308 14.68 22.63 13.96
N GLY A 309 14.70 23.07 15.22
CA GLY A 309 14.51 24.46 15.68
C GLY A 309 15.41 25.56 15.12
N THR A 310 16.23 25.27 14.10
CA THR A 310 17.08 26.17 13.32
C THR A 310 16.52 26.52 11.94
N GLU A 311 15.57 25.75 11.37
CA GLU A 311 14.91 26.07 10.09
C GLU A 311 13.65 26.91 10.34
N THR A 312 13.75 28.24 10.24
CA THR A 312 12.56 29.10 10.08
C THR A 312 12.12 29.10 8.62
N ARG A 313 11.12 28.31 8.23
CA ARG A 313 10.39 28.59 6.99
C ARG A 313 9.48 29.81 7.15
N LYS A 314 9.28 30.54 6.05
CA LYS A 314 8.24 31.57 5.86
C LYS A 314 6.80 31.00 5.80
N ALA A 315 6.60 29.73 6.14
CA ALA A 315 5.27 29.13 6.10
C ALA A 315 4.49 29.55 7.34
N ALA A 316 3.24 29.97 7.19
CA ALA A 316 2.38 30.26 8.33
C ALA A 316 2.10 28.94 9.06
N ILE A 317 2.77 28.73 10.20
CA ILE A 317 2.56 27.57 11.07
C ILE A 317 1.33 27.84 11.93
N VAL A 318 0.37 26.91 11.92
CA VAL A 318 -0.85 27.01 12.74
C VAL A 318 -0.56 26.55 14.17
N ARG A 319 0.07 25.37 14.32
CA ARG A 319 0.45 24.79 15.62
C ARG A 319 1.51 23.70 15.45
N THR A 320 2.22 23.38 16.54
CA THR A 320 3.01 22.15 16.65
C THR A 320 2.10 20.98 17.03
N GLU A 321 2.13 19.91 16.25
CA GLU A 321 1.37 18.67 16.49
C GLU A 321 2.13 17.72 17.42
N GLU A 322 3.41 17.51 17.12
CA GLU A 322 4.24 16.51 17.79
C GLU A 322 5.71 16.95 17.79
N VAL A 323 6.49 16.38 18.72
CA VAL A 323 7.94 16.53 18.77
C VAL A 323 8.57 15.14 18.77
N TYR A 324 9.46 14.89 17.83
CA TYR A 324 10.13 13.62 17.63
C TYR A 324 11.63 13.75 17.91
N PRO A 325 12.18 12.93 18.83
CA PRO A 325 13.62 12.79 18.99
C PRO A 325 14.17 11.92 17.84
N LEU A 326 14.95 12.50 16.93
CA LEU A 326 15.54 11.78 15.78
C LEU A 326 17.06 11.76 15.88
N ALA A 327 17.68 10.60 15.62
CA ALA A 327 19.13 10.44 15.65
C ALA A 327 19.82 10.96 14.36
N THR A 328 19.73 12.27 14.09
CA THR A 328 20.18 12.92 12.83
C THR A 328 21.56 13.58 12.89
N GLY A 329 22.22 13.65 14.06
CA GLY A 329 23.52 14.32 14.21
C GLY A 329 24.72 13.52 13.68
N SER A 330 25.86 14.20 13.51
CA SER A 330 27.11 13.64 12.91
C SER A 330 27.72 12.47 13.68
N GLU A 331 27.33 12.25 14.94
CA GLU A 331 27.72 11.10 15.77
C GLU A 331 26.49 10.30 16.28
N GLY A 332 25.34 10.42 15.61
CA GLY A 332 24.08 9.83 16.08
C GLY A 332 23.43 10.59 17.24
N GLU A 333 23.80 11.87 17.40
CA GLU A 333 23.13 12.76 18.36
C GLU A 333 21.63 12.83 18.07
N THR A 334 20.85 12.88 19.15
CA THR A 334 19.39 12.97 19.08
C THR A 334 18.97 14.43 19.07
N GLU A 335 18.38 14.86 17.97
CA GLU A 335 17.83 16.19 17.80
C GLU A 335 16.31 16.19 17.96
N GLN A 336 15.73 17.32 18.41
CA GLN A 336 14.28 17.46 18.56
C GLN A 336 13.66 18.07 17.32
N TRP A 337 12.88 17.26 16.59
CA TRP A 337 12.18 17.68 15.37
C TRP A 337 10.70 17.91 15.66
N LYS A 338 10.21 19.10 15.35
CA LYS A 338 8.81 19.48 15.51
C LYS A 338 8.05 19.20 14.22
N LEU A 339 6.96 18.44 14.31
CA LEU A 339 6.00 18.32 13.24
C LEU A 339 4.93 19.40 13.42
N ASN A 340 4.88 20.34 12.49
CA ASN A 340 4.02 21.52 12.54
C ASN A 340 2.91 21.42 11.48
N LEU A 341 1.69 21.81 11.84
CA LEU A 341 0.58 21.97 10.91
C LEU A 341 0.76 23.29 10.13
N LEU A 342 0.66 23.21 8.80
CA LEU A 342 0.73 24.36 7.91
C LEU A 342 -0.64 25.06 7.78
N ASP A 343 -0.62 26.38 7.67
CA ASP A 343 -1.75 27.17 7.16
C ASP A 343 -1.74 27.07 5.63
N THR A 344 -2.73 26.36 5.12
CA THR A 344 -2.91 26.03 3.71
C THR A 344 -3.68 27.12 2.97
N HIS A 345 -4.36 28.04 3.68
CA HIS A 345 -5.19 29.08 3.10
C HIS A 345 -4.40 30.32 2.67
N HIS A 346 -3.18 30.49 3.18
CA HIS A 346 -2.32 31.66 2.92
C HIS A 346 -1.03 31.33 2.17
N GLN A 347 -1.00 30.27 1.35
CA GLN A 347 0.16 29.99 0.50
C GLN A 347 0.07 30.81 -0.80
N PRO A 348 0.90 31.87 -0.96
CA PRO A 348 0.72 32.87 -2.03
C PRO A 348 0.95 32.33 -3.45
N ASP A 349 1.56 31.15 -3.58
CA ASP A 349 1.99 30.57 -4.87
C ASP A 349 1.31 29.23 -5.21
N VAL A 350 0.28 28.82 -4.45
CA VAL A 350 -0.33 27.49 -4.57
C VAL A 350 -1.85 27.59 -4.68
N ASP A 351 -2.36 27.52 -5.92
CA ASP A 351 -3.81 27.42 -6.16
C ASP A 351 -4.37 26.12 -5.52
N HIS A 352 -5.28 26.28 -4.56
CA HIS A 352 -6.09 25.20 -3.96
C HIS A 352 -5.33 24.11 -3.19
N VAL A 353 -4.67 24.48 -2.08
CA VAL A 353 -4.23 23.51 -1.07
C VAL A 353 -5.45 22.85 -0.43
N LEU A 354 -5.46 21.51 -0.37
CA LEU A 354 -6.53 20.77 0.28
C LEU A 354 -6.13 20.41 1.71
N ASP A 355 -6.82 21.04 2.66
CA ASP A 355 -6.77 20.66 4.06
C ASP A 355 -7.23 19.23 4.26
N SER A 356 -6.52 18.52 5.13
CA SER A 356 -6.94 17.20 5.58
C SER A 356 -6.38 16.89 6.96
N LYS A 357 -7.28 16.64 7.91
CA LYS A 357 -6.91 16.06 9.21
C LYS A 357 -6.57 14.57 9.10
N ALA A 358 -7.15 13.88 8.12
CA ALA A 358 -7.00 12.43 7.96
C ALA A 358 -5.73 12.03 7.20
N TYR A 359 -5.25 12.87 6.29
CA TYR A 359 -4.15 12.57 5.39
C TYR A 359 -3.05 13.62 5.55
N TRP A 360 -2.02 13.25 6.30
CA TRP A 360 -0.84 14.09 6.50
C TRP A 360 0.16 13.87 5.38
N VAL A 361 0.77 14.95 4.91
CA VAL A 361 1.77 14.94 3.84
C VAL A 361 2.83 15.96 4.19
N PHE A 362 4.09 15.52 4.22
CA PHE A 362 5.24 16.38 4.47
C PHE A 362 6.52 15.76 3.89
N GLN A 363 7.51 16.62 3.71
CA GLN A 363 8.86 16.20 3.35
C GLN A 363 9.78 16.23 4.58
N VAL A 364 10.81 15.39 4.55
CA VAL A 364 11.88 15.30 5.56
C VAL A 364 13.23 15.52 4.90
N PRO A 365 14.22 16.11 5.60
CA PRO A 365 15.55 16.31 5.03
C PRO A 365 16.28 15.00 4.79
N THR A 366 17.35 15.09 4.00
CA THR A 366 18.19 13.96 3.55
C THR A 366 18.85 13.22 4.71
N THR A 367 19.07 13.93 5.82
CA THR A 367 19.57 13.40 7.09
C THR A 367 18.57 12.48 7.78
N VAL A 368 17.27 12.62 7.48
CA VAL A 368 16.22 11.72 7.97
C VAL A 368 15.99 10.60 6.97
N LEU A 369 15.65 10.96 5.73
CA LEU A 369 15.42 10.02 4.62
C LEU A 369 16.19 10.53 3.40
N SER A 370 17.14 9.74 2.91
CA SER A 370 18.03 10.11 1.81
C SER A 370 17.54 9.56 0.48
N GLY A 371 17.13 10.44 -0.43
CA GLY A 371 16.61 10.05 -1.73
C GLY A 371 15.42 9.09 -1.68
N HIS A 372 15.18 8.38 -2.78
CA HIS A 372 13.97 7.56 -2.94
C HIS A 372 14.00 6.24 -2.20
N SER A 373 15.09 5.49 -2.32
CA SER A 373 15.26 4.16 -1.74
C SER A 373 15.94 4.20 -0.36
N GLY A 374 16.21 5.40 0.17
CA GLY A 374 17.07 5.55 1.34
C GLY A 374 18.53 5.24 1.04
N ASP A 375 19.37 5.36 2.06
CA ASP A 375 20.78 4.96 1.97
C ASP A 375 20.90 3.46 2.23
N ARG A 376 21.14 2.68 1.15
CA ARG A 376 21.27 1.21 1.22
C ARG A 376 22.37 0.73 2.18
N LEU A 377 23.42 1.50 2.38
CA LEU A 377 24.50 1.16 3.33
C LEU A 377 24.11 1.44 4.78
N GLN A 378 23.11 2.29 4.99
CA GLN A 378 22.61 2.68 6.30
C GLN A 378 21.19 2.17 6.59
N GLY A 379 20.79 1.06 5.95
CA GLY A 379 19.50 0.43 6.19
C GLY A 379 18.34 1.02 5.39
N GLY A 380 18.63 1.59 4.21
CA GLY A 380 17.66 2.03 3.21
C GLY A 380 16.61 2.97 3.77
N ILE A 381 15.34 2.67 3.50
CA ILE A 381 14.20 3.44 4.03
C ILE A 381 13.92 3.19 5.52
N PHE A 382 14.57 2.18 6.10
CA PHE A 382 14.51 1.85 7.52
C PHE A 382 15.82 2.23 8.23
N ASN A 383 16.51 3.26 7.75
CA ASN A 383 17.63 3.85 8.46
C ASN A 383 17.18 4.33 9.86
N LYS A 384 18.14 4.57 10.75
CA LYS A 384 17.82 4.90 12.15
C LYS A 384 16.96 6.18 12.29
N PRO A 385 17.29 7.33 11.67
CA PRO A 385 16.45 8.52 11.73
C PRO A 385 15.01 8.31 11.23
N THR A 386 14.83 7.61 10.11
CA THR A 386 13.51 7.31 9.56
C THR A 386 12.75 6.37 10.48
N THR A 387 13.41 5.37 11.03
CA THR A 387 12.83 4.45 12.03
C THR A 387 12.36 5.21 13.27
N ASP A 388 13.17 6.12 13.82
CA ASP A 388 12.78 6.95 14.96
C ASP A 388 11.53 7.80 14.66
N LEU A 389 11.47 8.41 13.46
CA LEU A 389 10.31 9.17 13.00
C LEU A 389 9.06 8.29 12.90
N LEU A 390 9.17 7.13 12.23
CA LEU A 390 8.06 6.18 12.07
C LEU A 390 7.55 5.70 13.43
N HIS A 391 8.45 5.41 14.37
CA HIS A 391 8.09 5.02 15.73
C HIS A 391 7.32 6.13 16.45
N GLY A 392 7.78 7.37 16.33
CA GLY A 392 7.10 8.54 16.87
C GLY A 392 5.67 8.69 16.33
N ILE A 393 5.52 8.58 15.01
CA ILE A 393 4.22 8.64 14.32
C ILE A 393 3.30 7.50 14.80
N PHE A 394 3.81 6.27 14.88
CA PHE A 394 3.03 5.10 15.31
C PHE A 394 2.57 5.27 16.75
N ARG A 395 3.49 5.62 17.65
CA ARG A 395 3.18 5.80 19.07
C ARG A 395 2.14 6.89 19.28
N SER A 396 2.32 8.06 18.66
CA SER A 396 1.37 9.17 18.78
C SER A 396 -0.01 8.77 18.25
N SER A 397 -0.09 8.27 17.02
CA SER A 397 -1.37 7.92 16.38
C SER A 397 -2.11 6.82 17.14
N LEU A 398 -1.41 5.75 17.54
CA LEU A 398 -2.03 4.63 18.26
C LEU A 398 -2.45 5.00 19.68
N THR A 399 -1.72 5.91 20.36
CA THR A 399 -2.10 6.42 21.69
C THR A 399 -3.35 7.28 21.62
N LYS A 400 -3.40 8.23 20.67
CA LYS A 400 -4.59 9.06 20.42
C LYS A 400 -5.82 8.20 20.05
N GLN A 401 -5.61 7.10 19.33
CA GLN A 401 -6.63 6.09 19.02
C GLN A 401 -7.03 5.17 20.19
N ALA A 402 -6.26 5.10 21.27
CA ALA A 402 -6.65 4.38 22.48
C ALA A 402 -7.45 5.29 23.43
N ALA A 403 -7.11 6.58 23.46
CA ALA A 403 -7.86 7.61 24.19
C ALA A 403 -9.23 7.89 23.55
N GLY A 404 -9.31 7.83 22.22
CA GLY A 404 -10.59 7.75 21.50
C GLY A 404 -11.09 6.31 21.48
N SER A 405 -12.37 6.07 21.75
CA SER A 405 -12.97 4.73 21.65
C SER A 405 -12.55 4.05 20.34
N ALA A 406 -11.93 2.86 20.42
CA ALA A 406 -11.56 2.07 19.24
C ALA A 406 -12.76 1.96 18.27
N PRO A 407 -12.54 1.81 16.95
CA PRO A 407 -13.64 1.60 16.01
C PRO A 407 -14.52 0.46 16.53
N LYS A 408 -15.77 0.78 16.89
CA LYS A 408 -16.72 -0.23 17.37
C LYS A 408 -16.83 -1.26 16.27
N VAL A 409 -16.45 -2.51 16.56
CA VAL A 409 -16.70 -3.63 15.67
C VAL A 409 -18.09 -4.16 16.03
N PRO A 410 -19.18 -3.89 15.27
CA PRO A 410 -20.26 -4.84 15.24
C PRO A 410 -19.69 -6.14 14.68
N ILE A 411 -19.63 -7.15 15.54
CA ILE A 411 -19.34 -8.53 15.21
C ILE A 411 -20.64 -9.09 14.61
N PRO A 412 -20.71 -9.47 13.33
CA PRO A 412 -21.74 -10.39 12.91
C PRO A 412 -21.36 -11.75 13.52
N VAL A 413 -22.08 -12.14 14.57
CA VAL A 413 -22.00 -13.48 15.15
C VAL A 413 -22.96 -14.39 14.38
N LYS A 414 -22.43 -15.58 14.05
CA LYS A 414 -23.03 -16.82 13.51
C LYS A 414 -23.17 -16.94 12.00
N GLU A 415 -22.25 -17.72 11.43
CA GLU A 415 -22.57 -18.63 10.32
C GLU A 415 -23.67 -19.60 10.77
N PRO A 416 -24.69 -19.88 9.94
CA PRO A 416 -25.51 -21.05 10.14
C PRO A 416 -24.74 -22.29 9.68
N VAL A 417 -24.52 -23.21 10.61
CA VAL A 417 -24.24 -24.61 10.31
C VAL A 417 -25.45 -25.16 9.56
N SER A 418 -25.29 -25.47 8.27
CA SER A 418 -26.27 -26.24 7.52
C SER A 418 -26.11 -27.72 7.89
N GLN A 419 -26.80 -28.14 8.94
CA GLN A 419 -27.19 -29.54 9.14
C GLN A 419 -28.69 -29.58 9.38
N ASN A 420 -29.45 -30.10 8.42
CA ASN A 420 -30.26 -31.30 8.66
C ASN A 420 -30.95 -31.80 7.40
N GLY A 421 -30.84 -33.13 7.23
CA GLY A 421 -31.68 -33.93 6.35
C GLY A 421 -33.14 -33.95 6.80
N GLY A 422 -33.99 -34.40 5.88
CA GLY A 422 -35.43 -34.18 5.94
C GLY A 422 -36.24 -35.05 6.90
N THR A 423 -37.56 -34.84 6.85
CA THR A 423 -38.64 -35.84 6.91
C THR A 423 -40.02 -35.16 6.83
N GLY A 424 -40.84 -35.58 5.85
CA GLY A 424 -42.25 -36.00 6.00
C GLY A 424 -43.39 -35.00 6.27
N THR A 425 -44.37 -35.01 5.34
CA THR A 425 -45.87 -35.08 5.53
C THR A 425 -46.60 -33.93 6.25
N ALA A 426 -47.84 -33.50 5.97
CA ALA A 426 -48.87 -33.72 4.95
C ALA A 426 -50.04 -32.71 5.22
N GLU A 427 -50.94 -32.56 4.24
CA GLU A 427 -52.38 -32.21 4.34
C GLU A 427 -52.88 -30.79 4.76
N GLY A 428 -53.61 -30.16 3.81
CA GLY A 428 -55.08 -29.99 3.91
C GLY A 428 -55.66 -28.71 4.53
N GLY A 429 -56.52 -28.00 3.79
CA GLY A 429 -57.55 -27.13 4.39
C GLY A 429 -57.98 -25.91 3.59
N VAL A 430 -59.15 -25.99 2.97
CA VAL A 430 -59.85 -25.01 2.12
C VAL A 430 -60.87 -24.19 2.93
N ALA A 431 -61.15 -22.94 2.53
CA ALA A 431 -62.50 -22.37 2.27
C ALA A 431 -62.68 -20.89 2.69
N GLY A 432 -63.25 -20.07 1.79
CA GLY A 432 -63.67 -18.68 2.11
C GLY A 432 -64.13 -17.76 0.94
N ASN A 433 -64.92 -18.29 0.01
CA ASN A 433 -65.72 -17.71 -1.11
C ASN A 433 -66.43 -16.32 -0.90
N PRO A 434 -67.17 -15.72 -1.89
CA PRO A 434 -66.88 -15.17 -3.25
C PRO A 434 -67.72 -13.85 -3.48
N PRO A 435 -68.43 -13.55 -4.61
CA PRO A 435 -68.13 -13.54 -6.06
C PRO A 435 -68.38 -12.15 -6.73
N GLN A 436 -67.92 -11.94 -7.97
CA GLN A 436 -68.70 -11.14 -8.94
C GLN A 436 -68.58 -11.67 -10.38
N LYS A 437 -69.70 -11.51 -11.09
CA LYS A 437 -70.29 -12.24 -12.24
C LYS A 437 -69.65 -11.90 -13.63
N PRO A 438 -70.14 -12.47 -14.76
CA PRO A 438 -69.31 -13.05 -15.82
C PRO A 438 -69.51 -12.40 -17.21
N ASP A 439 -68.97 -13.06 -18.24
CA ASP A 439 -69.44 -13.21 -19.64
C ASP A 439 -68.35 -12.94 -20.73
N PRO A 440 -68.44 -13.51 -21.95
CA PRO A 440 -68.10 -14.92 -22.23
C PRO A 440 -67.37 -15.12 -23.58
N ALA A 441 -67.07 -16.39 -23.91
CA ALA A 441 -66.82 -16.97 -25.24
C ALA A 441 -65.55 -16.49 -25.99
N THR A 442 -64.71 -17.36 -26.55
CA THR A 442 -65.02 -18.51 -27.42
C THR A 442 -63.96 -19.62 -27.29
N ALA A 443 -64.45 -20.86 -27.26
CA ALA A 443 -63.71 -22.12 -27.40
C ALA A 443 -63.45 -22.44 -28.90
N PRO A 444 -63.08 -23.68 -29.28
CA PRO A 444 -61.93 -24.51 -28.93
C PRO A 444 -61.22 -25.04 -30.20
N THR A 445 -60.18 -25.86 -30.07
CA THR A 445 -60.04 -27.17 -30.77
C THR A 445 -58.74 -27.88 -30.38
N THR A 446 -58.86 -28.97 -29.61
CA THR A 446 -58.56 -30.40 -29.94
C THR A 446 -57.07 -30.77 -29.86
N ASP A 447 -56.67 -31.56 -28.84
CA ASP A 447 -56.53 -33.05 -28.85
C ASP A 447 -55.30 -33.50 -29.68
N SER A 448 -54.40 -34.41 -29.30
CA SER A 448 -54.43 -35.62 -28.46
C SER A 448 -52.97 -36.08 -28.25
N VAL A 449 -52.52 -36.44 -27.05
CA VAL A 449 -52.30 -37.82 -26.52
C VAL A 449 -51.54 -38.82 -27.41
N THR A 450 -50.35 -39.23 -26.94
CA THR A 450 -49.79 -40.62 -26.80
C THR A 450 -48.36 -40.45 -26.24
N MET A 451 -47.91 -40.85 -25.03
CA MET A 451 -47.96 -42.10 -24.24
C MET A 451 -47.46 -43.34 -24.99
N THR A 452 -46.20 -43.72 -24.70
CA THR A 452 -45.54 -45.04 -24.53
C THR A 452 -44.04 -44.82 -24.83
N GLY A 453 -43.03 -45.26 -24.10
CA GLY A 453 -42.86 -46.29 -23.07
C GLY A 453 -41.41 -46.77 -23.17
N ASN A 454 -40.83 -47.16 -22.02
CA ASN A 454 -39.43 -47.55 -21.74
C ASN A 454 -38.41 -46.45 -21.50
#